data_AF-A0A349BMN0-F1
#
_entry.id   AF-A0A349BMN0-F1
#
_cell.length_a   1.000
_cell.length_b   1.000
_cell.length_c   1.000
_cell.angle_alpha   90.00
_cell.angle_beta   90.00
_cell.angle_gamma   90.00
#
_symmetry.space_group_name_H-M   'P 1'
#
loop_
_entity.id
_entity.type
_entity.pdbx_description
1 polymer ?
#
loop_
_entity_poly.entity_id
_entity_poly.type
_entity_poly.pdbx_seq_one_letter_code
_entity_poly.pdbx_strand_id
1 'polypeptide(L)'
;MENINTKTIVFYAVLFIAMLVIIFVGGRYVQRLPPNLVKRINTISFGLAIGSGILLYMFHKAIFMYLFLATLVIYFISFNYKEGQKEG
;
A
#
# COMPACT_ATOMS: atom_id res chain seq x y z
N MET A 1 23.62 -3.05 -20.15
CA MET A 1 22.15 -2.89 -20.18
C MET A 1 21.56 -4.29 -20.17
N GLU A 2 20.93 -4.68 -19.07
CA GLU A 2 20.31 -5.99 -18.92
C GLU A 2 19.09 -6.05 -19.86
N ASN A 3 19.01 -7.03 -20.75
CA ASN A 3 17.86 -7.21 -21.64
C ASN A 3 16.67 -7.65 -20.78
N ILE A 4 15.85 -6.68 -20.35
CA ILE A 4 14.63 -6.97 -19.61
C ILE A 4 13.70 -7.77 -20.54
N ASN A 5 13.57 -9.06 -20.25
CA ASN A 5 12.75 -9.98 -21.02
C ASN A 5 11.29 -9.51 -21.02
N THR A 6 10.63 -9.52 -22.18
CA THR A 6 9.20 -9.15 -22.32
C THR A 6 8.32 -9.88 -21.29
N LYS A 7 8.65 -11.13 -20.95
CA LYS A 7 7.94 -11.89 -19.89
C LYS A 7 8.06 -11.24 -18.51
N THR A 8 9.23 -10.71 -18.18
CA THR A 8 9.50 -10.01 -16.92
C THR A 8 8.74 -8.69 -16.84
N ILE A 9 8.67 -7.94 -17.95
CA ILE A 9 7.88 -6.70 -18.04
C ILE A 9 6.39 -6.99 -17.83
N VAL A 10 5.87 -7.99 -18.54
CA VAL A 10 4.46 -8.39 -18.42
C VAL A 10 4.15 -8.85 -17.00
N PHE A 11 5.05 -9.61 -16.37
CA PHE A 11 4.88 -10.05 -14.98
C PHE A 11 4.78 -8.87 -14.01
N TYR A 12 5.68 -7.89 -14.09
CA TYR A 12 5.61 -6.68 -13.25
C TYR A 12 4.36 -5.85 -13.52
N ALA A 13 3.92 -5.75 -14.78
CA ALA A 13 2.69 -5.05 -15.14
C ALA A 13 1.46 -5.72 -14.53
N VAL A 14 1.37 -7.05 -14.57
CA VAL A 14 0.27 -7.81 -13.96
C VAL A 14 0.26 -7.64 -12.44
N LEU A 15 1.43 -7.73 -11.79
CA LEU A 15 1.56 -7.48 -10.35
C LEU A 15 1.08 -6.07 -9.98
N PHE A 16 1.49 -5.06 -10.75
CA PHE A 16 1.08 -3.68 -10.52
C PHE A 16 -0.44 -3.51 -10.67
N ILE A 17 -1.04 -4.06 -11.71
CA ILE A 17 -2.50 -4.04 -11.91
C ILE A 17 -3.21 -4.75 -10.75
N ALA A 18 -2.71 -5.92 -10.31
CA ALA A 18 -3.26 -6.64 -9.17
C ALA A 18 -3.21 -5.80 -7.88
N MET A 19 -2.12 -5.09 -7.63
CA MET A 19 -2.02 -4.16 -6.49
C MET A 19 -3.05 -3.02 -6.59
N LEU A 20 -3.24 -2.43 -7.77
CA LEU A 20 -4.26 -1.39 -7.97
C LEU A 20 -5.68 -1.92 -7.72
N VAL A 21 -5.99 -3.13 -8.17
CA VAL A 21 -7.28 -3.78 -7.91
C VAL A 21 -7.49 -3.98 -6.41
N ILE A 22 -6.48 -4.46 -5.69
CA ILE A 22 -6.54 -4.62 -4.22
C ILE A 22 -6.79 -3.28 -3.54
N ILE A 23 -6.10 -2.21 -3.96
CA ILE A 23 -6.29 -0.87 -3.39
C ILE A 23 -7.72 -0.37 -3.65
N PHE A 24 -8.21 -0.52 -4.88
CA PHE A 24 -9.53 -0.04 -5.27
C PHE A 24 -10.67 -0.81 -4.58
N VAL A 25 -10.58 -2.14 -4.58
CA VAL A 25 -11.57 -3.01 -3.93
C VAL A 25 -11.50 -2.83 -2.41
N GLY A 26 -10.31 -2.85 -1.82
CA GLY A 26 -10.08 -2.62 -0.40
C GLY A 26 -10.62 -1.26 0.05
N GLY A 27 -10.43 -0.21 -0.76
CA GLY A 27 -10.95 1.13 -0.49
C GLY A 27 -12.47 1.14 -0.32
N ARG A 28 -13.23 0.36 -1.11
CA ARG A 28 -14.69 0.22 -0.95
C ARG A 28 -15.08 -0.44 0.38
N TYR A 29 -14.28 -1.37 0.89
CA TYR A 29 -14.53 -1.98 2.21
C TYR A 29 -14.19 -1.01 3.32
N VAL A 30 -13.09 -0.28 3.20
CA VAL A 30 -12.66 0.69 4.20
C VAL A 30 -13.65 1.85 4.32
N GLN A 31 -14.32 2.25 3.23
CA GLN A 31 -15.42 3.23 3.26
C GLN A 31 -16.60 2.83 4.16
N ARG A 32 -16.78 1.54 4.48
CA ARG A 32 -17.84 1.06 5.39
C ARG A 32 -17.44 1.10 6.86
N LEU A 33 -16.16 1.35 7.16
CA LEU A 33 -15.65 1.42 8.53
C LEU A 33 -15.85 2.82 9.12
N PRO A 34 -15.93 2.95 10.46
CA PRO A 34 -16.03 4.25 11.10
C PRO A 34 -14.74 5.08 10.90
N PRO A 35 -14.88 6.40 10.68
CA PRO A 35 -13.80 7.28 10.23
C PRO A 35 -12.61 7.30 11.19
N ASN A 36 -12.89 7.25 12.50
CA ASN A 36 -11.87 7.25 13.54
C ASN A 36 -10.98 6.00 13.50
N LEU A 37 -11.56 4.84 13.16
CA LEU A 37 -10.77 3.62 13.01
C LEU A 37 -9.88 3.69 11.77
N VAL A 38 -10.42 4.15 10.64
CA VAL A 38 -9.65 4.24 9.40
C VAL A 38 -8.49 5.22 9.52
N LYS A 39 -8.73 6.39 10.14
CA LYS A 39 -7.66 7.36 10.42
C LYS A 39 -6.57 6.76 11.30
N ARG A 40 -6.94 6.00 12.34
CA ARG A 40 -5.97 5.34 13.23
C ARG A 40 -5.16 4.27 12.49
N ILE A 41 -5.82 3.44 11.68
CA ILE A 41 -5.16 2.44 10.84
C ILE A 41 -4.19 3.13 9.88
N ASN A 42 -4.63 4.20 9.20
CA ASN A 42 -3.81 4.96 8.27
C ASN A 42 -2.53 5.51 8.95
N THR A 43 -2.66 6.14 10.11
CA THR A 43 -1.51 6.67 10.86
C THR A 43 -0.55 5.57 11.30
N ILE A 44 -1.07 4.44 11.80
CA ILE A 44 -0.25 3.29 12.21
C ILE A 44 0.48 2.70 10.99
N SER A 45 -0.25 2.48 9.89
CA SER A 45 0.31 1.95 8.64
C SER A 45 1.38 2.87 8.07
N PHE A 46 1.21 4.19 8.14
CA PHE A 46 2.22 5.16 7.73
C PHE A 46 3.49 5.06 8.59
N GLY A 47 3.35 5.01 9.92
CA GLY A 47 4.48 4.84 10.82
C GLY A 47 5.22 3.53 10.59
N LEU A 48 4.48 2.44 10.36
CA LEU A 48 5.07 1.14 10.04
C LEU A 48 5.74 1.11 8.66
N ALA A 49 5.20 1.81 7.66
CA ALA A 49 5.84 1.95 6.35
C ALA A 49 7.16 2.71 6.47
N ILE A 50 7.21 3.82 7.20
CA ILE A 50 8.48 4.53 7.46
C ILE A 50 9.47 3.62 8.20
N GLY A 51 9.05 2.99 9.30
CA GLY A 51 9.92 2.14 10.09
C GLY A 51 10.47 0.95 9.30
N SER A 52 9.62 0.25 8.55
CA SER A 52 10.04 -0.86 7.70
C SER A 52 10.90 -0.40 6.52
N GLY A 53 10.67 0.78 5.96
CA GLY A 53 11.53 1.37 4.93
C GLY A 53 12.95 1.69 5.45
N ILE A 54 13.05 2.24 6.66
CA ILE A 54 14.34 2.46 7.34
C ILE A 54 15.04 1.13 7.60
N LEU A 55 14.33 0.14 8.14
CA LEU A 55 14.89 -1.20 8.38
C LEU A 55 15.32 -1.89 7.08
N LEU A 56 14.56 -1.71 6.00
CA LEU A 56 14.94 -2.22 4.69
C LEU A 56 16.24 -1.58 4.21
N TYR A 57 16.38 -0.26 4.33
CA TYR A 57 17.59 0.47 3.96
C TYR A 57 18.80 0.04 4.80
N MET A 58 18.63 -0.23 6.10
CA MET A 58 19.73 -0.65 6.96
C MET A 58 20.16 -2.10 6.74
N PHE A 59 19.19 -3.02 6.59
CA PHE A 59 19.47 -4.45 6.66
C PHE A 59 19.33 -5.19 5.32
N HIS A 60 18.73 -4.58 4.30
CA HIS A 60 18.56 -5.17 2.96
C HIS A 60 17.92 -6.57 2.94
N LYS A 61 17.10 -6.90 3.95
CA LYS A 61 16.43 -8.21 4.05
C LYS A 61 15.07 -8.18 3.37
N ALA A 62 14.76 -9.24 2.62
CA ALA A 62 13.47 -9.42 1.94
C ALA A 62 12.27 -9.29 2.88
N ILE A 63 12.41 -9.68 4.16
CA ILE A 63 11.33 -9.55 5.14
C ILE A 63 10.89 -8.09 5.37
N PHE A 64 11.84 -7.15 5.38
CA PHE A 64 11.52 -5.73 5.53
C PHE A 64 10.90 -5.16 4.26
N MET A 65 11.26 -5.69 3.08
CA MET A 65 10.62 -5.34 1.81
C MET A 65 9.16 -5.77 1.78
N TYR A 66 8.85 -7.01 2.20
CA TYR A 66 7.47 -7.48 2.27
C TYR A 66 6.65 -6.71 3.30
N LEU A 67 7.24 -6.42 4.48
CA LEU A 67 6.58 -5.63 5.51
C LEU A 67 6.31 -4.19 5.04
N PHE A 68 7.27 -3.58 4.35
CA PHE A 68 7.12 -2.27 3.74
C PHE A 68 6.01 -2.26 2.70
N LEU A 69 6.02 -3.21 1.78
CA LEU A 69 4.99 -3.31 0.74
C LEU A 69 3.59 -3.51 1.35
N ALA A 70 3.46 -4.41 2.32
CA ALA A 70 2.18 -4.67 2.97
C ALA A 70 1.63 -3.45 3.72
N THR A 71 2.48 -2.75 4.48
CA THR A 71 2.09 -1.55 5.24
C THR A 71 1.74 -0.39 4.30
N LEU A 72 2.46 -0.25 3.19
CA LEU A 72 2.20 0.72 2.14
C LEU A 72 0.86 0.46 1.44
N VAL A 73 0.54 -0.80 1.12
CA VAL A 73 -0.77 -1.18 0.56
C VAL A 73 -1.91 -0.83 1.52
N ILE A 74 -1.80 -1.16 2.80
CA ILE A 74 -2.82 -0.83 3.82
C ILE A 74 -2.99 0.69 3.95
N TYR A 75 -1.88 1.43 3.92
CA TYR A 75 -1.90 2.90 3.90
C TYR A 75 -2.70 3.42 2.70
N PHE A 76 -2.38 2.99 1.47
CA PHE A 76 -3.08 3.45 0.26
C PHE A 76 -4.56 3.07 0.22
N ILE A 77 -4.92 1.88 0.73
CA ILE A 77 -6.32 1.47 0.88
C ILE A 77 -7.06 2.44 1.81
N SER A 78 -6.40 2.89 2.87
CA SER A 78 -6.98 3.75 3.91
C SER A 78 -6.93 5.24 3.56
N PHE A 79 -6.06 5.63 2.62
CA PHE A 79 -5.85 7.02 2.19
C PHE A 79 -7.07 7.63 1.49
N ASN A 80 -7.76 6.85 0.66
CA ASN A 80 -8.97 7.29 -0.07
C ASN A 80 -10.27 7.16 0.75
N TYR A 81 -10.18 6.92 2.05
CA TYR A 81 -11.37 6.99 2.89
C TYR A 81 -11.86 8.43 2.92
N LYS A 82 -13.15 8.62 2.61
CA LYS A 82 -13.77 9.94 2.39
C LYS A 82 -13.40 10.94 3.49
N GLU A 83 -12.46 11.83 3.19
CA GLU A 83 -12.54 13.22 3.64
C GLU A 83 -13.66 13.96 2.87
N GLY A 84 -14.17 13.38 1.79
CA GLY A 84 -15.23 13.91 0.92
C GLY A 84 -16.68 13.78 1.43
N GLN A 85 -16.95 14.01 2.72
CA GLN A 85 -18.30 14.32 3.22
C GLN A 85 -18.30 15.47 4.24
N LYS A 86 -17.43 16.46 4.03
CA LYS A 86 -17.50 17.76 4.71
C LYS A 86 -17.45 18.97 3.78
N GLU A 87 -17.61 18.79 2.48
CA GLU A 87 -17.85 19.89 1.54
C GLU A 87 -18.93 19.44 0.55
N GLY A 88 -20.12 20.01 0.70
CA GLY A 88 -21.37 19.67 0.02
C GLY A 88 -22.55 20.12 0.87
#